data_AF-A0A832NEM3-F1
#
_entry.id   AF-A0A832NEM3-F1
#
_cell.length_a   1.000
_cell.length_b   1.000
_cell.length_c   1.000
_cell.angle_alpha   90.00
_cell.angle_beta   90.00
_cell.angle_gamma   90.00
#
_symmetry.space_group_name_H-M   'P 1'
#
loop_
_entity.id
_entity.type
_entity.pdbx_description
1 polymer ?
#
loop_
_entity_poly.entity_id
_entity_poly.type
_entity_poly.pdbx_seq_one_letter_code
_entity_poly.pdbx_strand_id
1 'polypeptide(L)'
;MAKKKVTLSIDEDLLSEVKKLVALEGSTLSGIVEEYLEGLVFERWIQELCDSLDLGELEPTSESEIPLGRPKGLNAAEIVRELRERRTEEYGR
;
A
#
# COMPACT_ATOMS: atom_id res chain seq x y z
N MET A 1 -11.86 4.75 -17.47
CA MET A 1 -12.58 5.07 -16.22
C MET A 1 -13.25 6.43 -16.33
N ALA A 2 -14.32 6.67 -15.58
CA ALA A 2 -14.97 7.99 -15.56
C ALA A 2 -14.07 9.00 -14.84
N LYS A 3 -13.69 10.10 -15.49
CA LYS A 3 -12.88 11.17 -14.89
C LYS A 3 -13.78 12.32 -14.41
N LYS A 4 -13.49 12.86 -13.22
CA LYS A 4 -14.16 14.05 -12.69
C LYS A 4 -13.16 15.21 -12.68
N LYS A 5 -13.56 16.37 -13.23
CA LYS A 5 -12.72 17.57 -13.21
C LYS A 5 -12.71 18.17 -11.81
N VAL A 6 -11.52 18.60 -11.37
CA VAL A 6 -11.30 19.30 -10.11
C VAL A 6 -10.62 20.63 -10.43
N THR A 7 -11.02 21.69 -9.73
CA THR A 7 -10.35 22.99 -9.80
C THR A 7 -9.54 23.17 -8.53
N LEU A 8 -8.25 23.47 -8.69
CA LEU A 8 -7.30 23.66 -7.58
C LEU A 8 -6.71 25.06 -7.68
N SER A 9 -6.49 25.68 -6.52
CA SER A 9 -5.66 26.87 -6.40
C SER A 9 -4.24 26.42 -6.05
N ILE A 10 -3.29 26.71 -6.94
CA ILE A 10 -1.89 26.33 -6.82
C ILE A 10 -1.07 27.59 -7.03
N ASP A 11 0.06 27.68 -6.32
CA ASP A 11 1.03 28.75 -6.51
C ASP A 11 1.50 28.84 -7.99
N GLU A 12 1.62 30.06 -8.50
CA GLU A 12 1.90 30.31 -9.92
C GLU A 12 3.33 29.89 -10.29
N ASP A 13 4.30 30.20 -9.42
CA ASP A 13 5.71 29.88 -9.66
C ASP A 13 5.91 28.36 -9.66
N LEU A 14 5.34 27.67 -8.66
CA LEU A 14 5.33 26.22 -8.60
C LEU A 14 4.69 25.59 -9.84
N LEU A 15 3.52 26.08 -10.26
CA LEU A 15 2.84 25.57 -11.46
C LEU A 15 3.70 25.77 -12.72
N SER A 16 4.42 26.88 -12.81
CA SER A 16 5.30 27.19 -13.93
C SER A 16 6.48 26.22 -14.01
N GLU A 17 7.05 25.84 -12.86
CA GLU A 17 8.20 24.96 -12.77
C GLU A 17 7.83 23.51 -13.04
N VAL A 18 6.74 23.03 -12.43
CA VAL A 18 6.20 21.69 -12.69
C VAL A 18 5.90 21.52 -14.18
N LYS A 19 5.24 22.49 -14.83
CA LYS A 19 4.96 22.41 -16.28
C LYS A 19 6.23 22.19 -17.12
N LYS A 20 7.36 22.78 -16.74
CA LYS A 20 8.65 22.58 -17.45
C LYS A 20 9.17 21.16 -17.26
N LEU A 21 9.12 20.64 -16.03
CA LEU A 21 9.55 19.26 -15.72
C LEU A 21 8.71 18.23 -16.47
N VAL A 22 7.40 18.39 -16.41
CA VAL A 22 6.44 17.47 -17.01
C VAL A 22 6.56 17.42 -18.53
N ALA A 23 6.88 18.55 -19.17
CA ALA A 23 7.13 18.60 -20.61
C ALA A 23 8.39 17.82 -21.02
N LEU A 24 9.41 17.73 -20.16
CA LEU A 24 10.63 16.96 -20.42
C LEU A 24 10.39 15.45 -20.30
N GLU A 25 9.54 15.04 -19.36
CA GLU A 25 9.25 13.63 -19.08
C GLU A 25 8.17 13.02 -20.00
N GLY A 26 7.51 13.84 -20.83
CA GLY A 26 6.40 13.39 -21.70
C GLY A 26 5.12 13.07 -20.92
N SER A 27 4.99 13.57 -19.70
CA SER A 27 3.85 13.37 -18.81
C SER A 27 2.85 14.52 -18.91
N THR A 28 1.75 14.45 -18.16
CA THR A 28 0.79 15.56 -18.03
C THR A 28 0.60 15.91 -16.56
N LEU A 29 0.31 17.19 -16.26
CA LEU A 29 0.04 17.63 -14.90
C LEU A 29 -1.13 16.86 -14.27
N SER A 30 -2.18 16.61 -15.05
CA SER A 30 -3.30 15.78 -14.60
C SER A 30 -2.89 14.35 -14.29
N GLY A 31 -1.97 13.77 -15.07
CA GLY A 31 -1.47 12.41 -14.84
C GLY A 31 -0.70 12.32 -13.53
N ILE A 32 0.20 13.27 -13.27
CA ILE A 32 0.99 13.31 -12.03
C ILE A 32 0.11 13.54 -10.81
N VAL A 33 -0.88 14.43 -10.91
CA VAL A 33 -1.83 14.64 -9.81
C VAL A 33 -2.67 13.38 -9.58
N GLU A 34 -3.10 12.68 -10.64
CA GLU A 34 -3.83 11.42 -10.54
C GLU A 34 -2.97 10.34 -9.87
N GLU A 35 -1.71 10.17 -10.29
CA GLU A 35 -0.74 9.25 -9.70
C GLU A 35 -0.47 9.56 -8.21
N TYR A 36 -0.31 10.84 -7.87
CA TYR A 36 -0.13 11.24 -6.48
C TYR A 36 -1.36 10.92 -5.62
N LEU A 37 -2.56 11.17 -6.12
CA LEU A 37 -3.81 10.83 -5.42
C LEU A 37 -3.98 9.32 -5.27
N GLU A 38 -3.59 8.53 -6.26
CA GLU A 38 -3.54 7.06 -6.17
C GLU A 38 -2.55 6.62 -5.09
N GLY A 39 -1.37 7.25 -5.05
CA GLY A 39 -0.37 7.04 -4.01
C GLY A 39 -0.91 7.27 -2.60
N LEU A 40 -1.62 8.37 -2.36
CA LEU A 40 -2.23 8.66 -1.05
C LEU A 40 -3.25 7.59 -0.62
N VAL A 41 -4.07 7.10 -1.56
CA VAL A 41 -5.03 6.02 -1.27
C VAL A 41 -4.28 4.72 -0.97
N PHE A 42 -3.22 4.45 -1.72
CA PHE A 42 -2.41 3.26 -1.56
C PHE A 42 -1.64 3.24 -0.22
N GLU A 43 -1.04 4.36 0.18
CA GLU A 43 -0.38 4.51 1.49
C GLU A 43 -1.34 4.20 2.63
N ARG A 44 -2.56 4.76 2.57
CA ARG A 44 -3.59 4.46 3.55
C ARG A 44 -3.95 2.97 3.57
N TRP A 45 -4.11 2.35 2.39
CA TRP A 45 -4.40 0.92 2.29
C TRP A 45 -3.28 0.07 2.88
N ILE A 46 -2.01 0.43 2.67
CA ILE A 46 -0.87 -0.23 3.32
C ILE A 46 -0.99 -0.12 4.83
N GLN A 47 -1.25 1.07 5.37
CA GLN A 47 -1.37 1.24 6.81
C GLN A 47 -2.49 0.38 7.40
N GLU A 48 -3.67 0.36 6.77
CA GLU A 48 -4.79 -0.48 7.19
C GLU A 48 -4.44 -1.98 7.12
N LEU A 49 -3.65 -2.40 6.12
CA LEU A 49 -3.15 -3.77 6.02
C LEU A 49 -2.16 -4.10 7.14
N CYS A 50 -1.21 -3.21 7.43
CA CYS A 50 -0.25 -3.38 8.52
C CYS A 50 -0.93 -3.53 9.87
N ASP A 51 -1.92 -2.68 10.15
CA ASP A 51 -2.72 -2.73 11.37
C ASP A 51 -3.49 -4.06 11.46
N SER A 52 -4.08 -4.53 10.34
CA SER A 52 -4.81 -5.81 10.32
C SER A 52 -3.95 -7.05 10.55
N LEU A 53 -2.63 -6.91 10.33
CA LEU A 53 -1.65 -7.98 10.47
C LEU A 53 -0.80 -7.81 11.75
N ASP A 54 -1.11 -6.83 12.60
CA ASP A 54 -0.35 -6.46 13.80
C ASP A 54 1.16 -6.23 13.50
N LEU A 55 1.46 -5.64 12.33
CA LEU A 55 2.85 -5.42 11.88
C LEU A 55 3.44 -4.08 12.34
N GLY A 56 2.61 -3.14 12.82
CA GLY A 56 3.04 -1.79 13.19
C GLY A 56 3.47 -0.95 11.97
N GLU A 57 4.29 0.08 12.21
CA GLU A 57 4.85 0.92 11.14
C GLU A 57 5.95 0.17 10.38
N LEU A 58 5.79 0.06 9.06
CA LEU A 58 6.75 -0.58 8.16
C LEU A 58 7.64 0.47 7.47
N GLU A 59 8.44 1.19 8.26
CA GLU A 59 9.45 2.13 7.76
C GLU A 59 10.89 1.61 8.01
N PRO A 60 11.33 0.50 7.37
CA PRO A 60 12.72 0.12 7.46
C PRO A 60 13.59 1.18 6.77
N THR A 61 14.47 1.81 7.55
CA THR A 61 15.39 2.85 7.04
C THR A 61 16.59 2.26 6.30
N SER A 62 16.78 0.93 6.38
CA SER A 62 17.78 0.18 5.61
C SER A 62 17.31 -1.24 5.25
N GLU A 63 17.80 -1.79 4.13
CA GLU A 63 17.47 -3.17 3.69
C GLU A 63 17.82 -4.24 4.73
N SER A 64 18.86 -3.99 5.53
CA SER A 64 19.30 -4.87 6.62
C SER A 64 18.35 -4.95 7.81
N GLU A 65 17.41 -4.01 7.95
CA GLU A 65 16.39 -4.01 9.02
C GLU A 65 15.18 -4.90 8.66
N ILE A 66 14.95 -5.13 7.36
CA ILE A 66 13.81 -5.92 6.86
C ILE A 66 13.77 -7.34 7.46
N PRO A 67 14.87 -8.12 7.52
CA PRO A 67 14.82 -9.45 8.14
C PRO A 67 14.63 -9.41 9.66
N LEU A 68 14.93 -8.31 10.34
CA LEU A 68 14.83 -8.19 11.81
C LEU A 68 13.39 -7.97 12.26
N GLY A 69 12.61 -7.19 11.51
CA GLY A 69 11.19 -6.93 11.79
C GLY A 69 10.23 -7.97 11.20
N ARG A 70 10.72 -8.87 10.33
CA ARG A 70 9.86 -9.84 9.66
C ARG A 70 9.30 -10.86 10.67
N PRO A 71 7.97 -10.93 10.89
CA PRO A 71 7.42 -11.99 11.71
C PRO A 71 7.75 -13.35 11.09
N LYS A 72 8.06 -14.32 11.94
CA LYS A 72 8.21 -15.71 11.49
C LYS A 72 6.87 -16.14 10.89
N GLY A 73 6.90 -16.60 9.64
CA GLY A 73 5.70 -17.07 8.96
C GLY A 73 5.01 -18.16 9.77
N LEU A 74 3.68 -18.23 9.67
CA LEU A 74 2.88 -19.23 10.36
C LEU A 74 3.29 -20.65 9.96
N ASN A 75 3.28 -21.57 10.93
CA ASN A 75 3.50 -22.99 10.66
C ASN A 75 2.26 -23.59 9.97
N ALA A 76 2.25 -23.54 8.64
CA ALA A 76 1.12 -24.02 7.85
C ALA A 76 0.75 -25.49 8.16
N ALA A 77 1.73 -26.34 8.44
CA ALA A 77 1.48 -27.75 8.75
C ALA A 77 0.70 -27.91 10.06
N GLU A 78 1.03 -27.11 11.07
CA GLU A 78 0.36 -27.11 12.38
C GLU A 78 -1.06 -26.58 12.29
N ILE A 79 -1.27 -25.45 11.60
CA ILE A 79 -2.61 -24.88 11.36
C ILE A 79 -3.51 -25.85 10.58
N VAL A 80 -2.97 -26.47 9.53
CA VAL A 80 -3.74 -27.45 8.72
C VAL A 80 -4.11 -28.68 9.56
N ARG A 81 -3.24 -29.11 10.47
CA ARG A 81 -3.53 -30.21 11.40
C ARG A 81 -4.67 -29.84 12.34
N GLU A 82 -4.60 -28.69 13.02
CA GLU A 82 -5.66 -28.23 13.92
C GLU A 82 -7.02 -28.09 13.21
N LEU A 83 -7.03 -27.54 11.99
CA LEU A 83 -8.26 -27.41 11.19
C LEU A 83 -8.85 -28.76 10.76
N ARG A 84 -8.02 -29.80 10.61
CA ARG A 84 -8.48 -31.16 10.31
C ARG A 84 -9.01 -31.86 11.56
N GLU A 85 -8.32 -31.71 12.69
CA GLU A 85 -8.74 -32.25 13.98
C GLU A 85 -10.08 -31.66 14.42
N ARG A 86 -10.23 -30.32 14.43
CA ARG A 86 -11.50 -29.64 14.71
C ARG A 86 -12.66 -30.12 13.84
N ARG A 87 -12.42 -30.28 12.54
CA ARG A 87 -13.46 -30.75 11.60
C ARG A 87 -13.87 -32.19 11.88
N THR A 88 -12.93 -33.01 12.35
CA THR A 88 -13.19 -34.40 12.74
C THR A 88 -13.96 -34.44 14.06
N GLU A 89 -13.70 -33.54 15.01
CA GLU A 89 -14.49 -33.42 16.24
C GLU A 89 -15.91 -32.90 15.98
N GLU A 90 -16.07 -31.99 15.02
CA GLU A 90 -17.34 -31.30 14.74
C GLU A 90 -18.27 -32.13 13.83
N TYR A 91 -17.73 -32.94 12.92
CA TYR A 91 -18.50 -33.72 11.93
C TYR A 91 -18.16 -35.22 11.91
N GLY A 92 -17.19 -35.68 12.69
CA GLY A 92 -16.82 -37.09 12.76
C GLY A 92 -17.82 -37.86 13.63
N ARG A 93 -18.65 -38.67 12.95
CA ARG A 93 -19.26 -39.86 13.56
C ARG A 93 -18.29 -41.02 13.53
#